data_AF-A0A3B0PT71-F1
#
_entry.id   AF-A0A3B0PT71-F1
#
_cell.length_a   1.000
_cell.length_b   1.000
_cell.length_c   1.000
_cell.angle_alpha   90.00
_cell.angle_beta   90.00
_cell.angle_gamma   90.00
#
_symmetry.space_group_name_H-M   'P 1'
#
loop_
_entity.id
_entity.type
_entity.pdbx_description
1 polymer ?
#
loop_
_entity_poly.entity_id
_entity_poly.type
_entity_poly.pdbx_seq_one_letter_code
_entity_poly.pdbx_strand_id
1 'polypeptide(L)' 'MVICIEPMVIQNRGIVILEDGFTVVSADGKRNSHYEHTVLIKDGKGIVLTKGI' A
#
# COMPACT_ATOMS: atom_id res chain seq x y z
N MET A 1 18.47 7.55 -0.27
CA MET A 1 17.34 7.17 -1.15
C MET A 1 16.05 7.30 -0.36
N VAL A 2 14.95 7.71 -0.98
CA VAL A 2 13.63 7.78 -0.32
C VAL A 2 12.65 6.92 -1.12
N ILE A 3 11.91 6.05 -0.44
CA ILE A 3 10.93 5.12 -1.04
C ILE A 3 9.66 5.04 -0.20
N CYS A 4 8.54 4.65 -0.81
CA CYS A 4 7.34 4.25 -0.08
C CYS A 4 7.35 2.74 0.18
N ILE A 5 6.83 2.36 1.35
CA ILE A 5 6.45 0.98 1.68
C ILE A 5 4.94 1.01 1.94
N GLU A 6 4.17 0.47 1.00
CA GLU A 6 2.71 0.67 0.89
C GLU A 6 1.93 -0.66 0.67
N PRO A 7 1.99 -1.62 1.60
CA PRO A 7 1.35 -2.91 1.40
C PRO A 7 -0.18 -2.81 1.37
N MET A 8 -0.77 -3.38 0.32
CA MET A 8 -2.21 -3.66 0.23
C MET A 8 -2.46 -5.12 0.60
N VAL A 9 -3.23 -5.36 1.66
CA VAL A 9 -3.54 -6.70 2.18
C VAL A 9 -4.96 -7.09 1.76
N ILE A 10 -5.05 -8.21 1.02
CA ILE A 10 -6.29 -8.77 0.49
C ILE A 10 -6.50 -10.18 1.04
N GLN A 11 -7.76 -10.57 1.27
CA GLN A 11 -8.08 -11.88 1.85
C GLN A 11 -7.90 -13.04 0.87
N ASN A 12 -8.10 -12.78 -0.42
CA ASN A 12 -7.98 -13.73 -1.50
C ASN A 12 -7.31 -13.06 -2.70
N ARG A 13 -6.66 -13.87 -3.55
CA ARG A 13 -6.00 -13.38 -4.76
C ARG A 13 -7.03 -12.96 -5.81
N GLY A 14 -6.78 -11.84 -6.48
CA GLY A 14 -7.57 -11.37 -7.63
C GLY A 14 -8.07 -9.95 -7.46
N ILE A 15 -7.96 -9.14 -8.51
CA ILE A 15 -8.40 -7.75 -8.54
C ILE A 15 -9.22 -7.47 -9.81
N VAL A 16 -10.06 -6.45 -9.74
CA VAL A 16 -10.79 -5.89 -10.88
C VAL A 16 -10.62 -4.38 -10.86
N ILE A 17 -10.38 -3.78 -12.03
CA ILE A 17 -10.40 -2.32 -12.23
C ILE A 17 -11.81 -1.97 -12.71
N LEU A 18 -12.47 -1.03 -12.03
CA LEU A 18 -13.83 -0.62 -12.38
C LEU A 18 -13.85 0.25 -13.65
N GLU A 19 -15.05 0.54 -14.16
CA GLU A 19 -15.26 1.32 -15.40
C GLU A 19 -14.70 2.74 -15.33
N ASP A 20 -14.48 3.28 -14.12
CA ASP A 20 -13.82 4.58 -13.93
C ASP A 20 -12.33 4.56 -14.31
N GLY A 21 -11.72 3.38 -14.47
CA GLY A 21 -10.32 3.20 -14.83
C GLY A 21 -9.32 3.38 -13.69
N PHE A 22 -9.78 3.66 -12.46
CA PHE A 22 -8.92 3.94 -11.30
C PHE A 22 -9.23 3.03 -10.11
N THR A 23 -10.51 2.79 -9.82
CA THR A 23 -10.91 2.06 -8.62
C THR A 23 -10.56 0.58 -8.77
N VAL A 24 -9.67 0.09 -7.90
CA VAL A 24 -9.29 -1.32 -7.82
C VAL A 24 -10.03 -1.98 -6.66
N VAL A 25 -10.79 -3.04 -6.96
CA VAL A 25 -11.53 -3.83 -5.96
C VAL A 25 -11.03 -5.27 -5.94
N SER A 26 -11.24 -5.96 -4.82
CA SER A 26 -11.03 -7.41 -4.72
C SER A 26 -12.06 -8.14 -5.58
N ALA A 27 -11.61 -9.15 -6.32
CA ALA A 27 -12.50 -9.92 -7.19
C ALA A 27 -13.62 -10.66 -6.42
N ASP A 28 -13.42 -10.92 -5.13
CA ASP A 28 -14.38 -11.59 -4.25
C ASP A 28 -15.28 -10.61 -3.44
N GLY A 29 -15.11 -9.30 -3.63
CA GLY A 29 -15.89 -8.25 -2.95
C GLY A 29 -15.63 -8.12 -1.45
N LYS A 30 -14.64 -8.82 -0.88
CA LYS A 30 -14.32 -8.73 0.54
C LYS A 30 -13.52 -7.47 0.88
N ARG A 31 -13.52 -7.10 2.16
CA ARG A 31 -12.73 -5.96 2.68
C ARG A 31 -11.24 -6.20 2.53
N ASN A 32 -10.54 -5.13 2.17
CA ASN A 32 -9.09 -5.03 2.02
C ASN A 32 -8.54 -3.98 3.00
N SER A 33 -7.24 -3.97 3.24
CA SER A 33 -6.55 -2.96 4.04
C SER A 33 -5.34 -2.41 3.29
N HIS A 34 -5.03 -1.14 3.52
CA HIS A 34 -3.85 -0.48 2.97
C HIS A 34 -3.21 0.39 4.06
N TYR A 35 -1.88 0.39 4.12
CA TYR A 35 -1.10 1.26 4.98
C TYR A 35 0.16 1.69 4.26
N GLU A 36 0.66 2.89 4.54
CA GLU A 36 1.81 3.45 3.84
C GLU A 36 2.74 4.23 4.79
N HIS A 37 4.05 4.08 4.57
CA HIS A 37 5.06 5.01 5.07
C HIS A 37 6.09 5.38 4.01
N THR A 38 6.53 6.63 4.06
CA THR A 38 7.71 7.10 3.34
C THR A 38 8.95 6.86 4.19
N VAL A 39 9.93 6.15 3.64
CA VAL A 39 11.15 5.71 4.34
C VAL A 39 12.38 6.32 3.67
N LEU A 40 13.19 7.01 4.47
CA LEU A 40 14.55 7.40 4.10
C LEU A 40 15.52 6.25 4.39
N ILE A 41 16.24 5.80 3.37
CA ILE A 41 17.38 4.90 3.51
C ILE A 41 18.65 5.73 3.59
N LYS A 42 19.31 5.67 4.75
CA LYS A 42 20.54 6.40 5.07
C LYS A 42 21.43 5.51 5.93
N ASP A 43 22.70 5.38 5.54
CA ASP A 43 23.74 4.63 6.28
C ASP A 43 23.31 3.19 6.64
N GLY A 44 22.66 2.51 5.69
CA GLY A 44 22.15 1.14 5.89
C GLY A 44 20.91 1.02 6.80
N LYS A 45 20.30 2.14 7.20
CA LYS A 45 19.13 2.18 8.10
C LYS A 45 17.93 2.81 7.41
N GLY A 46 16.74 2.28 7.70
CA GLY A 46 15.46 2.85 7.32
C GLY A 46 14.93 3.79 8.41
N ILE A 47 14.58 5.02 8.03
CA ILE A 47 14.01 6.05 8.91
C ILE A 47 12.61 6.38 8.40
N VAL A 48 11.59 6.16 9.25
CA VAL A 48 10.19 6.48 8.93
C VAL A 48 9.97 7.98 9.03
N LEU A 49 9.66 8.61 7.89
CA LEU A 49 9.45 10.06 7.80
C LEU A 49 8.01 10.46 8.14
N THR A 50 7.05 9.58 7.86
CA THR A 50 5.60 9.84 8.03
C THR A 50 4.99 9.08 9.21
N LYS A 51 5.77 8.84 10.27
CA LYS A 51 5.24 8.22 11.50
C LYS A 51 4.11 9.08 12.07
N GLY A 52 3.08 8.42 12.63
CA GLY A 52 1.98 9.11 13.30
C GLY A 52 2.44 9.97 14.49
N ILE A 53 1.54 10.82 14.97
CA ILE A 53 1.72 11.60 16.21
C ILE A 53 1.67 10.67 17.41
#